data_AF-A0A6L6GDW2-F1
#
_entry.id   AF-A0A6L6GDW2-F1
#
_cell.length_a   1.000
_cell.length_b   1.000
_cell.length_c   1.000
_cell.angle_alpha   90.00
_cell.angle_beta   90.00
_cell.angle_gamma   90.00
#
_symmetry.space_group_name_H-M   'P 1'
#
loop_
_entity.id
_entity.type
_entity.pdbx_description
1 polymer ?
#
loop_
_entity_poly.entity_id
_entity_poly.type
_entity_poly.pdbx_seq_one_letter_code
_entity_poly.pdbx_strand_id
1 'polypeptide(L)'
;MTIIHKSVVGILMLLGVSTVWADDRICRGSLGAVHIEDNVKVPQSANCQMNGTRVDGNIEVYSQASLKLNNAHVDGNVISKKAKSIDILSSNIDGNIEAKTYTPTFKVNKTTVDGNIVCEQGSRLQGTKNRVDGNIECRR
;
A
#
# COMPACT_ATOMS: atom_id res chain seq x y z
N MET A 1 33.04 -9.06 -65.24
CA MET A 1 33.49 -10.29 -64.56
C MET A 1 33.16 -10.19 -63.08
N THR A 2 31.89 -10.46 -62.78
CA THR A 2 31.40 -11.37 -61.73
C THR A 2 32.17 -11.55 -60.40
N ILE A 3 31.38 -11.36 -59.31
CA ILE A 3 31.37 -12.04 -57.98
C ILE A 3 32.37 -11.47 -56.90
N ILE A 4 32.15 -11.38 -55.57
CA ILE A 4 31.22 -11.96 -54.58
C ILE A 4 31.20 -11.08 -53.31
N HIS A 5 30.05 -11.00 -52.65
CA HIS A 5 29.88 -10.49 -51.28
C HIS A 5 30.74 -11.25 -50.27
N LYS A 6 31.36 -10.55 -49.31
CA LYS A 6 31.81 -11.14 -48.04
C LYS A 6 31.12 -10.41 -46.88
N SER A 7 30.03 -11.02 -46.43
CA SER A 7 29.29 -10.69 -45.23
C SER A 7 30.20 -10.66 -44.01
N VAL A 8 30.24 -9.54 -43.30
CA VAL A 8 30.74 -9.48 -41.92
C VAL A 8 29.51 -9.51 -41.02
N VAL A 9 29.24 -10.69 -40.46
CA VAL A 9 28.24 -10.89 -39.41
C VAL A 9 28.81 -10.29 -38.12
N GLY A 10 28.34 -9.10 -37.76
CA GLY A 10 28.59 -8.50 -36.45
C GLY A 10 27.65 -9.13 -35.42
N ILE A 11 28.21 -9.81 -34.43
CA ILE A 11 27.48 -10.29 -33.26
C ILE A 11 27.05 -9.08 -32.44
N LEU A 12 25.75 -8.75 -32.47
CA LEU A 12 25.13 -7.77 -31.59
C LEU A 12 24.74 -8.49 -30.30
N MET A 13 25.55 -8.35 -29.24
CA MET A 13 25.13 -8.70 -27.88
C MET A 13 24.04 -7.72 -27.45
N LEU A 14 22.78 -8.15 -27.56
CA LEU A 14 21.66 -7.51 -26.89
C LEU A 14 21.83 -7.79 -25.39
N LEU A 15 22.39 -6.83 -24.66
CA LEU A 15 22.21 -6.76 -23.21
C LEU A 15 20.70 -6.58 -22.99
N GLY A 16 20.02 -7.67 -22.64
CA GLY A 16 18.64 -7.63 -22.19
C GLY A 16 18.57 -6.73 -20.97
N VAL A 17 18.12 -5.49 -21.18
CA VAL A 17 17.69 -4.64 -20.07
C VAL A 17 16.43 -5.26 -19.50
N SER A 18 16.58 -6.03 -18.42
CA SER A 18 15.46 -6.43 -17.60
C SER A 18 14.84 -5.15 -17.04
N THR A 19 13.80 -4.66 -17.68
CA THR A 19 12.95 -3.63 -17.10
C THR A 19 12.28 -4.26 -15.89
N VAL A 20 12.80 -4.00 -14.70
CA VAL A 20 12.07 -4.23 -13.46
C VAL A 20 11.00 -3.14 -13.42
N TRP A 21 9.77 -3.49 -13.78
CA TRP A 21 8.62 -2.62 -13.58
C TRP A 21 8.21 -2.78 -12.11
N ALA A 22 8.52 -1.79 -11.28
CA ALA A 22 7.87 -1.62 -9.99
C ALA A 22 6.44 -1.15 -10.26
N ASP A 23 5.58 -2.07 -10.71
CA ASP A 23 4.16 -1.81 -10.90
C ASP A 23 3.48 -1.99 -9.55
N ASP A 24 3.10 -0.86 -8.92
CA ASP A 24 2.34 -0.87 -7.68
C ASP A 24 1.21 -1.91 -7.73
N ARG A 25 1.08 -2.72 -6.68
CA ARG A 25 0.07 -3.77 -6.65
C ARG A 25 -1.32 -3.13 -6.53
N ILE A 26 -2.16 -3.29 -7.54
CA ILE A 26 -3.55 -2.81 -7.47
C ILE A 26 -4.44 -3.84 -6.78
N CYS A 27 -5.06 -3.46 -5.66
CA CYS A 27 -5.99 -4.32 -4.92
C CYS A 27 -7.45 -3.92 -5.17
N ARG A 28 -8.25 -4.83 -5.73
CA ARG A 28 -9.69 -4.64 -5.99
C ARG A 28 -10.58 -5.72 -5.34
N GLY A 29 -10.03 -6.49 -4.42
CA GLY A 29 -10.73 -7.60 -3.77
C GLY A 29 -9.99 -8.11 -2.54
N SER A 30 -10.12 -9.41 -2.25
CA SER A 30 -9.49 -10.00 -1.07
C SER A 30 -8.16 -10.66 -1.41
N LEU A 31 -7.15 -10.39 -0.58
CA LEU A 31 -5.85 -11.04 -0.56
C LEU A 31 -5.72 -11.84 0.74
N GLY A 32 -5.16 -13.04 0.64
CA GLY A 32 -4.83 -13.89 1.78
C GLY A 32 -3.43 -13.59 2.31
N ALA A 33 -2.82 -14.61 2.92
CA ALA A 33 -1.44 -14.55 3.37
C ALA A 33 -0.48 -14.59 2.17
N VAL A 34 -0.21 -13.41 1.62
CA VAL A 34 0.72 -13.19 0.51
C VAL A 34 1.71 -12.10 0.91
N HIS A 35 2.86 -12.08 0.25
CA HIS A 35 3.88 -11.06 0.43
C HIS A 35 3.94 -10.18 -0.83
N ILE A 36 3.85 -8.87 -0.63
CA ILE A 36 3.91 -7.85 -1.68
C ILE A 36 5.15 -7.01 -1.40
N GLU A 37 6.15 -7.10 -2.29
CA GLU A 37 7.46 -6.45 -2.15
C GLU A 37 7.44 -4.94 -2.47
N ASP A 38 6.28 -4.40 -2.83
CA ASP A 38 6.10 -3.00 -3.27
C ASP A 38 4.85 -2.38 -2.63
N ASN A 39 4.52 -1.15 -3.02
CA ASN A 39 3.33 -0.45 -2.58
C ASN A 39 2.05 -1.11 -3.09
N VAL A 40 0.96 -0.87 -2.37
CA VAL A 40 -0.38 -1.24 -2.77
C VAL A 40 -1.21 0.00 -3.04
N LYS A 41 -1.94 0.00 -4.16
CA LYS A 41 -2.97 0.99 -4.46
C LYS A 41 -4.34 0.34 -4.39
N VAL A 42 -5.22 0.87 -3.55
CA VAL A 42 -6.65 0.57 -3.58
C VAL A 42 -7.35 1.66 -4.38
N PRO A 43 -7.74 1.39 -5.64
CA PRO A 43 -8.22 2.43 -6.55
C PRO A 43 -9.62 2.91 -6.15
N GLN A 44 -10.04 4.01 -6.75
CA GLN A 44 -11.33 4.64 -6.47
C GLN A 44 -12.49 3.65 -6.45
N SER A 45 -13.36 3.76 -5.45
CA SER A 45 -14.56 2.93 -5.24
C SER A 45 -14.31 1.42 -5.10
N ALA A 46 -13.04 0.97 -5.02
CA ALA A 46 -12.74 -0.44 -4.83
C ALA A 46 -12.82 -0.82 -3.35
N ASN A 47 -13.06 -2.10 -3.09
CA ASN A 47 -12.93 -2.69 -1.76
C ASN A 47 -11.73 -3.63 -1.78
N CYS A 48 -10.79 -3.41 -0.87
CA CYS A 48 -9.64 -4.27 -0.67
C CYS A 48 -9.66 -4.84 0.74
N GLN A 49 -9.49 -6.15 0.85
CA GLN A 49 -9.28 -6.83 2.12
C GLN A 49 -7.97 -7.60 2.08
N MET A 50 -7.17 -7.49 3.14
CA MET A 50 -5.92 -8.22 3.30
C MET A 50 -5.97 -8.99 4.61
N ASN A 51 -5.82 -10.31 4.53
CA ASN A 51 -5.84 -11.19 5.68
C ASN A 51 -4.52 -11.95 5.78
N GLY A 52 -3.65 -11.62 6.73
CA GLY A 52 -2.33 -12.24 6.82
C GLY A 52 -1.32 -11.70 5.80
N THR A 53 -1.64 -10.64 5.07
CA THR A 53 -0.78 -10.09 4.01
C THR A 53 0.40 -9.31 4.60
N ARG A 54 1.59 -9.48 4.01
CA ARG A 54 2.76 -8.63 4.25
C ARG A 54 2.94 -7.67 3.08
N VAL A 55 3.13 -6.39 3.35
CA VAL A 55 3.40 -5.35 2.36
C VAL A 55 4.67 -4.61 2.78
N ASP A 56 5.71 -4.66 1.94
CA ASP A 56 6.98 -3.98 2.25
C ASP A 56 6.91 -2.47 1.92
N GLY A 57 5.95 -2.07 1.09
CA GLY A 57 5.69 -0.68 0.74
C GLY A 57 4.57 -0.01 1.53
N ASN A 58 4.08 1.11 1.00
CA ASN A 58 2.94 1.85 1.51
C ASN A 58 1.63 1.29 0.95
N ILE A 59 0.52 1.57 1.63
CA ILE A 59 -0.83 1.31 1.12
C ILE A 59 -1.55 2.65 0.92
N GLU A 60 -1.87 2.98 -0.32
CA GLU A 60 -2.64 4.18 -0.67
C GLU A 60 -4.09 3.83 -0.99
N VAL A 61 -5.03 4.42 -0.26
CA VAL A 61 -6.47 4.14 -0.39
C VAL A 61 -7.17 5.36 -0.99
N TYR A 62 -7.56 5.24 -2.26
CA TYR A 62 -8.10 6.36 -3.03
C TYR A 62 -9.58 6.63 -2.76
N SER A 63 -10.09 7.67 -3.41
CA SER A 63 -11.42 8.22 -3.13
C SER A 63 -12.52 7.15 -3.12
N GLN A 64 -13.41 7.21 -2.13
CA GLN A 64 -14.54 6.28 -1.98
C GLN A 64 -14.18 4.79 -1.84
N ALA A 65 -12.89 4.45 -1.81
CA ALA A 65 -12.44 3.09 -1.63
C ALA A 65 -12.48 2.66 -0.15
N SER A 66 -12.50 1.36 0.08
CA SER A 66 -12.44 0.77 1.41
C SER A 66 -11.25 -0.17 1.54
N LEU A 67 -10.47 -0.01 2.61
CA LEU A 67 -9.41 -0.93 3.00
C LEU A 67 -9.78 -1.63 4.31
N LYS A 68 -9.60 -2.95 4.34
CA LYS A 68 -9.62 -3.75 5.56
C LYS A 68 -8.32 -4.54 5.70
N LEU A 69 -7.54 -4.25 6.74
CA LEU A 69 -6.36 -5.02 7.13
C LEU A 69 -6.71 -5.90 8.33
N ASN A 70 -6.37 -7.18 8.25
CA ASN A 70 -6.58 -8.14 9.34
C ASN A 70 -5.36 -9.04 9.48
N ASN A 71 -4.71 -9.02 10.64
CA ASN A 71 -3.48 -9.77 10.87
C ASN A 71 -2.41 -9.50 9.80
N ALA A 72 -2.30 -8.25 9.36
CA ALA A 72 -1.38 -7.84 8.31
C ALA A 72 -0.10 -7.22 8.90
N HIS A 73 0.96 -7.19 8.08
CA HIS A 73 2.19 -6.46 8.38
C HIS A 73 2.46 -5.48 7.24
N VAL A 74 2.66 -4.20 7.56
CA VAL A 74 2.96 -3.16 6.57
C VAL A 74 4.23 -2.44 7.03
N ASP A 75 5.32 -2.59 6.28
CA ASP A 75 6.60 -1.94 6.61
C ASP A 75 6.52 -0.42 6.34
N GLY A 76 5.62 0.01 5.45
CA GLY A 76 5.37 1.41 5.13
C GLY A 76 4.20 2.04 5.87
N ASN A 77 3.63 3.09 5.26
CA ASN A 77 2.50 3.85 5.78
C ASN A 77 1.16 3.36 5.20
N VAL A 78 0.06 3.57 5.93
CA VAL A 78 -1.30 3.43 5.40
C VAL A 78 -1.91 4.82 5.22
N ILE A 79 -2.18 5.21 3.98
CA ILE A 79 -2.51 6.60 3.60
C ILE A 79 -3.90 6.67 2.96
N SER A 80 -4.81 7.40 3.60
CA SER A 80 -6.09 7.79 3.00
C SER A 80 -5.92 8.95 2.03
N LYS A 81 -6.40 8.77 0.80
CA LYS A 81 -6.58 9.81 -0.21
C LYS A 81 -8.07 9.97 -0.52
N LYS A 82 -8.83 10.40 0.50
CA LYS A 82 -10.31 10.52 0.54
C LYS A 82 -11.04 9.17 0.58
N ALA A 83 -10.47 8.19 1.27
CA ALA A 83 -11.07 6.87 1.41
C ALA A 83 -12.45 6.95 2.07
N LYS A 84 -13.34 6.03 1.69
CA LYS A 84 -14.62 5.84 2.38
C LYS A 84 -14.40 5.18 3.74
N SER A 85 -13.50 4.20 3.80
CA SER A 85 -13.26 3.44 5.02
C SER A 85 -11.82 2.92 5.08
N ILE A 86 -11.22 3.04 6.26
CA ILE A 86 -9.99 2.33 6.65
C ILE A 86 -10.30 1.60 7.95
N ASP A 87 -10.20 0.28 7.94
CA ASP A 87 -10.39 -0.60 9.09
C ASP A 87 -9.15 -1.51 9.26
N ILE A 88 -8.39 -1.27 10.32
CA ILE A 88 -7.15 -2.00 10.61
C ILE A 88 -7.35 -2.77 11.91
N LEU A 89 -7.14 -4.09 11.85
CA LEU A 89 -7.34 -4.98 12.98
C LEU A 89 -6.15 -5.91 13.16
N SER A 90 -5.67 -6.03 14.39
CA SER A 90 -4.68 -7.05 14.79
C SER A 90 -3.42 -7.04 13.90
N SER A 91 -2.95 -5.87 13.49
CA SER A 91 -1.86 -5.72 12.50
C SER A 91 -0.64 -5.01 13.09
N ASN A 92 0.47 -5.03 12.37
CA ASN A 92 1.65 -4.20 12.64
C ASN A 92 1.87 -3.24 11.47
N ILE A 93 2.06 -1.95 11.79
CA ILE A 93 2.36 -0.89 10.83
C ILE A 93 3.64 -0.23 11.29
N ASP A 94 4.74 -0.43 10.57
CA ASP A 94 6.05 0.09 10.96
C ASP A 94 6.16 1.60 10.63
N GLY A 95 5.29 2.10 9.75
CA GLY A 95 5.14 3.53 9.44
C GLY A 95 4.00 4.22 10.19
N ASN A 96 3.43 5.23 9.54
CA ASN A 96 2.30 6.02 10.03
C ASN A 96 0.97 5.53 9.44
N ILE A 97 -0.12 5.84 10.15
CA ILE A 97 -1.49 5.72 9.61
C ILE A 97 -2.06 7.14 9.43
N GLU A 98 -2.33 7.52 8.20
CA GLU A 98 -2.69 8.90 7.85
C GLU A 98 -4.08 9.02 7.20
N ALA A 99 -5.00 9.69 7.90
CA ALA A 99 -6.31 10.10 7.42
C ALA A 99 -6.42 11.64 7.38
N LYS A 100 -5.49 12.30 6.68
CA LYS A 100 -5.40 13.78 6.55
C LYS A 100 -6.51 14.39 5.68
N THR A 101 -7.21 13.56 4.91
CA THR A 101 -8.44 13.95 4.21
C THR A 101 -9.65 13.29 4.85
N TYR A 102 -10.83 13.90 4.73
CA TYR A 102 -12.06 13.34 5.29
C TYR A 102 -12.24 11.85 4.97
N THR A 103 -12.22 11.04 6.03
CA THR A 103 -12.36 9.59 6.01
C THR A 103 -13.42 9.23 7.05
N PRO A 104 -14.68 8.99 6.64
CA PRO A 104 -15.80 8.90 7.58
C PRO A 104 -15.72 7.67 8.49
N THR A 105 -15.14 6.57 8.00
CA THR A 105 -14.83 5.39 8.82
C THR A 105 -13.33 5.24 8.95
N PHE A 106 -12.78 5.55 10.12
CA PHE A 106 -11.36 5.37 10.42
C PHE A 106 -11.21 4.57 11.72
N LYS A 107 -10.98 3.26 11.59
CA LYS A 107 -10.91 2.31 12.70
C LYS A 107 -9.53 1.66 12.73
N VAL A 108 -8.90 1.66 13.91
CA VAL A 108 -7.61 1.00 14.15
C VAL A 108 -7.72 0.28 15.48
N ASN A 109 -7.63 -1.05 15.51
CA ASN A 109 -7.83 -1.84 16.73
C ASN A 109 -6.77 -2.93 16.87
N LYS A 110 -6.33 -3.20 18.10
CA LYS A 110 -5.35 -4.25 18.42
C LYS A 110 -4.08 -4.17 17.56
N THR A 111 -3.68 -2.96 17.18
CA THR A 111 -2.62 -2.73 16.19
C THR A 111 -1.42 -2.07 16.85
N THR A 112 -0.22 -2.50 16.47
CA THR A 112 1.03 -1.80 16.78
C THR A 112 1.34 -0.84 15.66
N VAL A 113 1.64 0.41 15.99
CA VAL A 113 2.03 1.45 15.05
C VAL A 113 3.33 2.08 15.56
N ASP A 114 4.42 1.87 14.83
CA ASP A 114 5.72 2.39 15.26
C ASP A 114 5.81 3.91 14.99
N GLY A 115 5.08 4.40 13.99
CA GLY A 115 4.91 5.81 13.70
C GLY A 115 3.74 6.47 14.43
N ASN A 116 3.13 7.45 13.76
CA ASN A 116 2.02 8.25 14.25
C ASN A 116 0.68 7.79 13.67
N ILE A 117 -0.40 8.11 14.36
CA ILE A 117 -1.75 8.11 13.78
C ILE A 117 -2.22 9.54 13.62
N VAL A 118 -2.42 9.98 12.38
CA VAL A 118 -2.81 11.36 12.05
C VAL A 118 -4.18 11.37 11.41
N CYS A 119 -5.10 12.23 11.88
CA CYS A 119 -6.38 12.45 11.22
C CYS A 119 -6.81 13.92 11.21
N GLU A 120 -7.37 14.37 10.09
CA GLU A 120 -7.78 15.76 9.88
C GLU A 120 -9.11 15.86 9.13
N GLN A 121 -9.59 17.09 8.93
CA GLN A 121 -10.77 17.43 8.12
C GLN A 121 -12.03 16.69 8.57
N GLY A 122 -12.29 16.65 9.88
CA GLY A 122 -13.45 15.94 10.45
C GLY A 122 -13.35 14.41 10.47
N SER A 123 -12.22 13.82 10.06
CA SER A 123 -11.95 12.40 10.30
C SER A 123 -11.83 12.12 11.78
N ARG A 124 -12.39 10.99 12.26
CA ARG A 124 -12.36 10.62 13.67
C ARG A 124 -11.83 9.21 13.82
N LEU A 125 -10.66 9.10 14.46
CA LEU A 125 -10.10 7.81 14.85
C LEU A 125 -11.02 7.13 15.89
N GLN A 126 -11.42 5.91 15.58
CA GLN A 126 -12.01 4.97 16.52
C GLN A 126 -10.99 3.86 16.78
N GLY A 127 -10.37 3.85 17.96
CA GLY A 127 -9.35 2.85 18.24
C GLY A 127 -9.39 2.29 19.65
N THR A 128 -9.10 0.99 19.74
CA THR A 128 -9.07 0.23 20.99
C THR A 128 -7.87 -0.72 21.00
N LYS A 129 -7.19 -0.79 22.16
CA LYS A 129 -6.07 -1.73 22.40
C LYS A 129 -4.91 -1.59 21.40
N ASN A 130 -4.59 -0.37 20.97
CA ASN A 130 -3.43 -0.13 20.12
C ASN A 130 -2.20 0.22 20.96
N ARG A 131 -1.01 -0.12 20.46
CA ARG A 131 0.24 0.48 20.89
C ARG A 131 0.69 1.43 19.78
N VAL A 132 0.90 2.69 20.11
CA VAL A 132 1.40 3.68 19.15
C VAL A 132 2.66 4.25 19.78
N ASP A 133 3.80 4.05 19.12
CA ASP A 133 5.10 4.46 19.64
C ASP A 133 5.33 5.96 19.36
N GLY A 134 4.72 6.50 18.30
CA GLY A 134 4.61 7.94 18.03
C GLY A 134 3.38 8.59 18.68
N ASN A 135 2.92 9.68 18.07
CA ASN A 135 1.78 10.46 18.55
C ASN A 135 0.47 10.09 17.85
N ILE A 136 -0.63 10.31 18.56
CA ILE A 136 -1.97 10.33 17.97
C ILE A 136 -2.41 11.78 17.85
N GLU A 137 -2.50 12.28 16.62
CA GLU A 137 -2.90 13.65 16.32
C GLU A 137 -4.15 13.67 15.45
N CYS A 138 -5.28 13.97 16.07
CA CYS A 138 -6.58 14.03 15.40
C CYS A 138 -7.21 15.40 15.59
N ARG A 139 -7.10 16.22 14.55
CA ARG A 139 -7.63 17.59 14.52
C ARG A 139 -9.02 17.59 13.90
N ARG A 140 -9.88 18.48 14.42
CA ARG A 140 -11.22 18.68 13.86
C ARG A 140 -11.16 19.48 12.57
#